data_AF-A0A4D7DAP1-F1
#
_entry.id   AF-A0A4D7DAP1-F1
#
_cell.length_a   1.000
_cell.length_b   1.000
_cell.length_c   1.000
_cell.angle_alpha   90.00
_cell.angle_beta   90.00
_cell.angle_gamma   90.00
#
_symmetry.space_group_name_H-M   'P 1'
#
loop_
_entity.id
_entity.type
_entity.pdbx_description
1 polymer ?
#
loop_
_entity_poly.entity_id
_entity_poly.type
_entity_poly.pdbx_seq_one_letter_code
_entity_poly.pdbx_strand_id
1 'polypeptide(L)'
;MHDPSSASEGGFVGRDRVCRVVQGLLRGAQQMGWTDESLAAASGVPARTIKSYRVEGKEPSLSNALSLGSALGPAVVNGLLAVIGFGGARSLGEEDAIDPAQLVATVLEPLSAIASAAADGRIDHTERPAVERAADAIIATMVPISSAGRNG
;
A
#
# COMPACT_ATOMS: atom_id res chain seq x y z
N MET A 1 -6.77 43.29 27.17
CA MET A 1 -6.76 42.45 28.39
C MET A 1 -8.19 41.96 28.55
N HIS A 2 -8.59 40.75 28.17
CA HIS A 2 -7.92 39.46 28.11
C HIS A 2 -8.57 38.71 26.93
N ASP A 3 -7.78 38.27 25.95
CA ASP A 3 -8.27 37.37 24.90
C ASP A 3 -8.34 35.96 25.52
N PRO A 4 -9.51 35.30 25.60
CA PRO A 4 -9.61 34.01 26.24
C PRO A 4 -9.03 32.96 25.28
N SER A 5 -7.78 32.59 25.57
CA SER A 5 -7.25 31.24 25.46
C SER A 5 -7.61 30.52 24.16
N SER A 6 -6.65 30.58 23.24
CA SER A 6 -6.33 29.54 22.27
C SER A 6 -6.36 28.15 22.94
N ALA A 7 -7.54 27.56 23.01
CA ALA A 7 -7.68 26.13 23.20
C ALA A 7 -7.02 25.51 21.96
N SER A 8 -5.81 24.99 22.14
CA SER A 8 -5.25 24.03 21.20
C SER A 8 -6.29 22.92 21.07
N GLU A 9 -6.98 22.86 19.92
CA GLU A 9 -7.80 21.71 19.57
C GLU A 9 -6.86 20.49 19.58
N GLY A 10 -6.84 19.81 20.72
CA GLY A 10 -6.00 18.66 20.99
C GLY A 10 -6.56 17.44 20.27
N GLY A 11 -6.51 17.46 18.94
CA GLY A 11 -6.64 16.24 18.18
C GLY A 11 -5.49 15.28 18.55
N PHE A 12 -5.78 13.98 18.65
CA PHE A 12 -4.76 12.94 18.82
C PHE A 12 -3.63 13.02 17.76
N VAL A 13 -3.92 13.65 16.62
CA VAL A 13 -2.96 14.00 15.57
C VAL A 13 -2.70 15.49 15.61
N GLY A 14 -1.48 15.88 15.97
CA GLY A 14 -1.08 17.29 15.99
C GLY A 14 -0.98 17.90 14.58
N ARG A 15 -1.63 19.06 14.39
CA ARG A 15 -1.59 19.88 13.16
C ARG A 15 -0.18 20.06 12.58
N ASP A 16 0.79 20.42 13.42
CA ASP A 16 2.18 20.63 12.99
C ASP A 16 2.84 19.38 12.41
N ARG A 17 2.41 18.19 12.85
CA ARG A 17 2.91 16.92 12.32
C ARG A 17 2.34 16.68 10.92
N VAL A 18 1.06 16.95 10.71
CA VAL A 18 0.40 16.84 9.40
C VAL A 18 1.04 17.80 8.40
N CYS A 19 1.19 19.09 8.77
CA CYS A 19 1.81 20.08 7.90
C CYS A 19 3.24 19.68 7.49
N ARG A 20 4.07 19.23 8.44
CA ARG A 20 5.44 18.79 8.16
C ARG A 20 5.51 17.59 7.22
N VAL A 21 4.63 16.60 7.43
CA VAL A 21 4.55 15.41 6.57
C VAL A 21 4.15 15.81 5.16
N VAL A 22 3.06 16.56 4.99
CA VAL A 22 2.58 17.01 3.68
C VAL A 22 3.64 17.85 2.97
N GLN A 23 4.29 18.76 3.69
CA GLN A 23 5.35 19.59 3.14
C GLN A 23 6.54 18.74 2.66
N GLY A 24 6.95 17.74 3.43
CA GLY A 24 7.99 16.79 3.04
C GLY A 24 7.62 15.98 1.80
N LEU A 25 6.38 15.47 1.74
CA LEU A 25 5.87 14.70 0.61
C LEU A 25 5.84 15.54 -0.68
N LEU A 26 5.38 16.80 -0.61
CA LEU A 26 5.34 17.70 -1.77
C LEU A 26 6.74 18.11 -2.24
N ARG A 27 7.70 18.26 -1.33
CA ARG A 27 9.11 18.49 -1.70
C ARG A 27 9.73 17.25 -2.36
N GLY A 28 9.42 16.06 -1.85
CA GLY A 28 9.82 14.80 -2.47
C GLY A 28 9.23 14.64 -3.88
N ALA A 29 7.95 14.99 -4.07
CA ALA A 29 7.31 14.99 -5.38
C ALA A 29 8.03 15.91 -6.38
N GLN A 30 8.49 17.10 -5.96
CA GLN A 30 9.28 17.97 -6.84
C GLN A 30 10.61 17.34 -7.25
N GLN A 31 11.27 16.60 -6.35
CA GLN A 31 12.51 15.87 -6.68
C GLN A 31 12.26 14.74 -7.68
N MET A 32 11.04 14.20 -7.72
CA MET A 32 10.59 13.20 -8.70
C MET A 32 10.09 13.82 -10.01
N GLY A 33 10.22 15.14 -10.20
CA GLY A 33 9.88 15.83 -11.44
C GLY A 33 8.45 16.39 -11.50
N TRP A 34 7.68 16.33 -10.42
CA TRP A 34 6.36 16.98 -10.39
C TRP A 34 6.50 18.51 -10.30
N THR A 35 5.73 19.23 -11.11
CA THR A 35 5.51 20.67 -10.94
C THR A 35 4.23 20.92 -10.17
N ASP A 36 4.08 22.13 -9.59
CA ASP A 36 2.83 22.48 -8.91
C ASP A 36 1.65 22.47 -9.91
N GLU A 37 1.91 22.78 -11.19
CA GLU A 37 0.93 22.75 -12.29
C GLU A 37 0.56 21.32 -12.72
N SER A 38 1.54 20.42 -12.87
CA SER A 38 1.25 19.02 -13.25
C SER A 38 0.50 18.30 -12.13
N LEU A 39 0.85 18.58 -10.88
CA LEU A 39 0.16 18.04 -9.73
C LEU A 39 -1.24 18.64 -9.57
N ALA A 40 -1.43 19.92 -9.91
CA ALA A 40 -2.76 20.53 -9.92
C ALA A 40 -3.68 19.87 -10.96
N ALA A 41 -3.16 19.58 -12.15
CA ALA A 41 -3.89 18.87 -13.19
C ALA A 41 -4.28 17.44 -12.77
N ALA A 42 -3.37 16.73 -12.09
CA ALA A 42 -3.61 15.35 -11.66
C ALA A 42 -4.52 15.23 -10.41
N SER A 43 -4.40 16.15 -9.46
CA SER A 43 -5.12 16.10 -8.18
C SER A 43 -6.40 16.94 -8.13
N GLY A 44 -6.57 17.88 -9.06
CA GLY A 44 -7.63 18.90 -9.01
C GLY A 44 -7.40 19.99 -7.96
N VAL A 45 -6.31 19.94 -7.18
CA VAL A 45 -5.97 20.97 -6.18
C VAL A 45 -5.25 22.13 -6.86
N PRO A 46 -5.68 23.39 -6.71
CA PRO A 46 -5.04 24.51 -7.41
C PRO A 46 -3.54 24.65 -7.09
N ALA A 47 -2.71 24.93 -8.11
CA ALA A 47 -1.26 25.06 -7.96
C ALA A 47 -0.83 26.06 -6.87
N ARG A 48 -1.54 27.19 -6.75
CA ARG A 48 -1.33 28.18 -5.67
C ARG A 48 -1.51 27.57 -4.28
N THR A 49 -2.48 26.66 -4.14
CA THR A 49 -2.83 25.99 -2.89
C THR A 49 -1.76 24.95 -2.57
N ILE A 50 -1.34 24.15 -3.56
CA ILE A 50 -0.22 23.21 -3.44
C ILE A 50 1.06 23.92 -2.98
N LYS A 51 1.41 25.04 -3.62
CA LYS A 51 2.55 25.89 -3.24
C LYS A 51 2.45 26.35 -1.77
N SER A 52 1.26 26.73 -1.32
CA SER A 52 1.05 27.17 0.06
C SER A 52 1.28 26.05 1.08
N TYR A 53 0.92 24.80 0.76
CA TYR A 53 1.25 23.64 1.59
C TYR A 53 2.76 23.36 1.60
N ARG A 54 3.40 23.43 0.43
CA ARG A 54 4.82 23.11 0.22
C ARG A 54 5.79 24.15 0.79
N VAL A 55 5.45 25.44 0.70
CA VAL A 55 6.35 26.54 1.09
C VAL A 55 5.96 27.12 2.45
N GLU A 56 4.69 27.47 2.63
CA GLU A 56 4.20 28.17 3.82
C GLU A 56 3.80 27.20 4.95
N GLY A 57 3.74 25.88 4.68
CA GLY A 57 3.36 24.88 5.67
C GLY A 57 1.90 24.98 6.10
N LYS A 58 1.02 25.53 5.24
CA LYS A 58 -0.41 25.57 5.50
C LYS A 58 -0.98 24.16 5.59
N GLU A 59 -1.95 23.99 6.49
CA GLU A 59 -2.62 22.71 6.66
C GLU A 59 -3.57 22.44 5.49
N PRO A 60 -3.46 21.27 4.83
CA PRO A 60 -4.45 20.86 3.87
C PRO A 60 -5.71 20.36 4.58
N SER A 61 -6.88 20.68 4.03
CA SER A 61 -8.10 19.93 4.36
C SER A 61 -7.92 18.44 4.04
N LEU A 62 -8.63 17.55 4.74
CA LEU A 62 -8.62 16.11 4.45
C LEU A 62 -8.89 15.81 2.96
N SER A 63 -9.89 16.46 2.34
CA SER A 63 -10.20 16.27 0.93
C SER A 63 -8.99 16.55 0.03
N ASN A 64 -8.35 17.70 0.19
CA ASN A 64 -7.14 18.04 -0.57
C ASN A 64 -5.97 17.08 -0.29
N ALA A 65 -5.77 16.63 0.95
CA ALA A 65 -4.72 15.67 1.27
C ALA A 65 -4.96 14.32 0.56
N LEU A 66 -6.20 13.83 0.53
CA LEU A 66 -6.58 12.62 -0.18
C LEU A 66 -6.49 12.79 -1.71
N SER A 67 -6.90 13.93 -2.27
CA SER A 67 -6.72 14.24 -3.69
C SER A 67 -5.26 14.23 -4.12
N LEU A 68 -4.36 14.80 -3.30
CA LEU A 68 -2.91 14.75 -3.54
C LEU A 68 -2.37 13.33 -3.41
N GLY A 69 -2.84 12.57 -2.41
CA GLY A 69 -2.48 11.16 -2.22
C GLY A 69 -2.90 10.28 -3.41
N SER A 70 -4.09 10.51 -3.97
CA SER A 70 -4.57 9.81 -5.17
C SER A 70 -3.72 10.09 -6.40
N ALA A 71 -3.20 11.32 -6.55
CA ALA A 71 -2.38 11.69 -7.70
C ALA A 71 -0.93 11.20 -7.59
N LEU A 72 -0.35 11.24 -6.39
CA LEU A 72 1.06 10.89 -6.15
C LEU A 72 1.28 9.41 -5.79
N GLY A 73 0.20 8.68 -5.49
CA GLY A 73 0.22 7.25 -5.29
C GLY A 73 0.63 6.80 -3.86
N PRO A 74 0.88 5.49 -3.69
CA PRO A 74 0.99 4.86 -2.37
C PRO A 74 2.06 5.45 -1.45
N ALA A 75 3.15 5.99 -1.98
CA ALA A 75 4.21 6.60 -1.16
C ALA A 75 3.68 7.79 -0.32
N VAL A 76 2.84 8.63 -0.92
CA VAL A 76 2.24 9.79 -0.24
C VAL A 76 1.14 9.36 0.71
N VAL A 77 0.30 8.40 0.29
CA VAL A 77 -0.75 7.83 1.15
C VAL A 77 -0.14 7.20 2.41
N ASN A 78 0.93 6.42 2.26
CA ASN A 78 1.64 5.82 3.39
C ASN A 78 2.30 6.89 4.29
N GLY A 79 2.83 7.97 3.72
CA GLY A 79 3.33 9.09 4.52
C GLY A 79 2.25 9.72 5.40
N LEU A 80 1.04 9.91 4.88
CA LEU A 80 -0.10 10.42 5.64
C LEU A 80 -0.57 9.42 6.71
N LEU A 81 -0.70 8.14 6.36
CA LEU A 81 -1.12 7.07 7.28
C LEU A 81 -0.10 6.85 8.42
N ALA A 82 1.19 7.04 8.17
CA ALA A 82 2.22 6.91 9.20
C ALA A 82 2.02 7.88 10.38
N VAL A 83 1.30 8.99 10.18
CA VAL A 83 0.96 9.93 11.25
C VAL A 83 0.11 9.26 12.34
N ILE A 84 -0.74 8.31 11.95
CA ILE A 84 -1.65 7.55 12.83
C ILE A 84 -1.18 6.12 13.09
N GLY A 85 0.05 5.77 12.69
CA GLY A 85 0.61 4.43 12.92
C GLY A 85 0.16 3.36 11.92
N PHE A 86 -0.41 3.77 10.78
CA PHE A 86 -0.82 2.86 9.71
C PHE A 86 0.18 2.92 8.54
N GLY A 87 0.21 1.85 7.74
CA GLY A 87 1.05 1.73 6.55
C GLY A 87 0.63 0.54 5.69
N GLY A 88 1.32 0.33 4.57
CA GLY A 88 1.00 -0.73 3.62
C GLY A 88 -0.22 -0.43 2.74
N ALA A 89 -0.53 0.85 2.49
CA ALA A 89 -1.62 1.23 1.59
C ALA A 89 -1.43 0.62 0.20
N ARG A 90 -2.50 0.00 -0.32
CA ARG A 90 -2.60 -0.56 -1.68
C ARG A 90 -3.78 0.07 -2.41
N SER A 91 -3.69 0.15 -3.73
CA SER A 91 -4.81 0.56 -4.56
C SER A 91 -5.94 -0.46 -4.42
N LEU A 92 -7.19 -0.01 -4.31
CA LEU A 92 -8.36 -0.89 -4.31
C LEU A 92 -8.80 -1.28 -5.73
N GLY A 93 -8.29 -0.60 -6.75
CA GLY A 93 -8.69 -0.76 -8.16
C GLY A 93 -7.71 -1.54 -9.02
N GLU A 94 -6.51 -1.83 -8.51
CA GLU A 94 -5.73 -2.94 -9.03
C GLU A 94 -6.37 -4.18 -8.41
N GLU A 95 -7.21 -4.90 -9.18
CA GLU A 95 -7.58 -6.29 -8.84
C GLU A 95 -6.36 -6.95 -8.25
N ASP A 96 -6.42 -7.49 -7.03
CA ASP A 96 -5.33 -8.12 -6.29
C ASP A 96 -4.32 -8.73 -7.27
N ALA A 97 -3.35 -7.92 -7.70
CA ALA A 97 -2.62 -8.24 -8.90
C ALA A 97 -1.71 -9.36 -8.45
N ILE A 98 -2.08 -10.58 -8.85
CA ILE A 98 -1.45 -11.78 -8.34
C ILE A 98 0.02 -11.65 -8.64
N ASP A 99 0.81 -11.39 -7.60
CA ASP A 99 2.24 -11.20 -7.74
C ASP A 99 2.84 -12.57 -8.07
N PRO A 100 3.32 -12.79 -9.30
CA PRO A 100 3.82 -14.09 -9.71
C PRO A 100 5.01 -14.52 -8.86
N ALA A 101 5.82 -13.57 -8.36
CA ALA A 101 6.96 -13.88 -7.50
C ALA A 101 6.52 -14.40 -6.13
N GLN A 102 5.55 -13.74 -5.51
CA GLN A 102 4.98 -14.17 -4.23
C GLN A 102 4.26 -15.52 -4.36
N LEU A 103 3.57 -15.74 -5.48
CA LEU A 103 2.86 -16.97 -5.78
C LEU A 103 3.83 -18.15 -5.98
N VAL A 104 4.93 -17.95 -6.73
CA VAL A 104 5.99 -18.95 -6.87
C VAL A 104 6.64 -19.25 -5.52
N ALA A 105 6.96 -18.22 -4.73
CA ALA A 105 7.54 -18.41 -3.39
C ALA A 105 6.63 -19.26 -2.49
N THR A 106 5.32 -19.06 -2.58
CA THR A 106 4.31 -19.79 -1.78
C THR A 106 4.19 -21.27 -2.21
N VAL A 107 4.41 -21.59 -3.49
CA VAL A 107 4.32 -22.97 -4.01
C VAL A 107 5.59 -23.78 -3.79
N LEU A 108 6.76 -23.13 -3.66
CA LEU A 108 8.03 -23.85 -3.52
C LEU A 108 8.13 -24.71 -2.26
N GLU A 109 7.56 -24.25 -1.14
CA GLU A 109 7.55 -25.00 0.13
C GLU A 109 6.78 -26.33 0.02
N PRO A 110 5.49 -26.37 -0.38
CA PRO A 110 4.78 -27.63 -0.55
C PRO A 110 5.37 -28.49 -1.68
N LEU A 111 5.91 -27.88 -2.74
CA LEU A 111 6.60 -28.64 -3.80
C LEU A 111 7.85 -29.34 -3.28
N SER A 112 8.61 -28.69 -2.39
CA SER A 112 9.76 -29.29 -1.71
C SER A 112 9.37 -30.47 -0.82
N ALA A 113 8.22 -30.39 -0.14
CA ALA A 113 7.70 -31.50 0.66
C ALA A 113 7.40 -32.74 -0.21
N ILE A 114 6.76 -32.54 -1.36
CA ILE A 114 6.49 -33.62 -2.33
C ILE A 114 7.79 -34.18 -2.90
N ALA A 115 8.73 -33.30 -3.27
CA ALA A 115 10.02 -33.73 -3.80
C ALA A 115 10.83 -34.57 -2.80
N SER A 116 10.76 -34.23 -1.51
CA SER A 116 11.43 -34.97 -0.44
C SER A 116 10.83 -36.37 -0.25
N ALA A 117 9.50 -36.47 -0.24
CA ALA A 117 8.79 -37.76 -0.15
C ALA A 117 8.94 -38.62 -1.42
N ALA A 118 9.23 -38.02 -2.57
CA ALA A 118 9.43 -38.74 -3.83
C ALA A 118 10.92 -39.08 -4.10
N ALA A 119 11.85 -38.70 -3.21
CA ALA A 119 13.28 -38.76 -3.48
C ALA A 119 13.82 -40.19 -3.69
N ASP A 120 13.19 -41.18 -3.06
CA ASP A 120 13.53 -42.61 -3.21
C ASP A 120 12.73 -43.31 -4.33
N GLY A 121 11.90 -42.55 -5.06
CA GLY A 121 11.03 -43.03 -6.12
C GLY A 121 9.72 -43.67 -5.67
N ARG A 122 9.37 -43.61 -4.36
CA ARG A 122 8.14 -44.22 -3.85
C ARG A 122 7.56 -43.48 -2.65
N ILE A 123 6.34 -42.94 -2.82
CA ILE A 123 5.56 -42.38 -1.71
C ILE A 123 4.86 -43.50 -0.95
N ASP A 124 5.18 -43.67 0.32
CA ASP A 124 4.59 -44.72 1.16
C ASP A 124 3.30 -44.28 1.88
N HIS A 125 2.72 -45.19 2.68
CA HIS A 125 1.47 -44.94 3.41
C HIS A 125 1.62 -43.95 4.57
N THR A 126 2.84 -43.75 5.08
CA THR A 126 3.17 -42.81 6.15
C THR A 126 3.36 -41.39 5.61
N GLU A 127 3.90 -41.25 4.40
CA GLU A 127 4.16 -39.97 3.74
C GLU A 127 2.93 -39.41 3.01
N ARG A 128 2.03 -40.30 2.57
CA ARG A 128 0.83 -39.95 1.78
C ARG A 128 0.01 -38.79 2.36
N PRO A 129 -0.31 -38.73 3.67
CA PRO A 129 -1.08 -37.60 4.21
C PRO A 129 -0.34 -36.27 4.17
N ALA A 130 1.00 -36.27 4.18
CA ALA A 130 1.79 -35.04 4.03
C ALA A 130 1.83 -34.58 2.56
N VAL A 131 1.96 -35.53 1.63
CA VAL A 131 1.93 -35.26 0.19
C VAL A 131 0.57 -34.72 -0.25
N GLU A 132 -0.54 -35.30 0.23
CA GLU A 132 -1.89 -34.84 -0.10
C GLU A 132 -2.12 -33.39 0.36
N ARG A 133 -1.75 -33.07 1.61
CA ARG A 133 -1.81 -31.69 2.12
C ARG A 133 -0.96 -30.71 1.31
N ALA A 134 0.23 -31.13 0.90
CA ALA A 134 1.09 -30.32 0.06
C ALA A 134 0.47 -30.08 -1.33
N ALA A 135 -0.12 -31.11 -1.94
CA ALA A 135 -0.81 -31.00 -3.21
C ALA A 135 -2.03 -30.06 -3.13
N ASP A 136 -2.83 -30.17 -2.06
CA ASP A 136 -3.97 -29.28 -1.82
C ASP A 136 -3.54 -27.83 -1.67
N ALA A 137 -2.43 -27.57 -0.96
CA ALA A 137 -1.87 -26.23 -0.83
C ALA A 137 -1.43 -25.64 -2.18
N ILE A 138 -0.82 -26.46 -3.05
CA ILE A 138 -0.44 -26.04 -4.41
C ILE A 138 -1.70 -25.71 -5.22
N ILE A 139 -2.70 -26.59 -5.21
CA ILE A 139 -3.96 -26.39 -5.94
C ILE A 139 -4.66 -25.12 -5.47
N ALA A 140 -4.84 -24.94 -4.16
CA ALA A 140 -5.47 -23.75 -3.60
C ALA A 140 -4.76 -22.45 -4.01
N THR A 141 -3.43 -22.48 -4.09
CA THR A 141 -2.62 -21.33 -4.51
C THR A 141 -2.71 -21.08 -6.02
N MET A 142 -2.79 -22.13 -6.84
CA MET A 142 -2.78 -22.02 -8.31
C MET A 142 -4.17 -21.87 -8.95
N VAL A 143 -5.23 -22.35 -8.31
CA VAL A 143 -6.60 -22.30 -8.85
C VAL A 143 -7.00 -20.89 -9.28
N PRO A 144 -6.80 -19.83 -8.47
CA PRO A 144 -7.19 -18.46 -8.84
C PRO A 144 -6.55 -17.91 -10.12
N ILE A 145 -5.35 -18.39 -10.50
CA ILE A 145 -4.68 -17.98 -11.75
C ILE A 145 -4.93 -18.92 -12.94
N SER A 146 -5.43 -20.12 -12.66
CA SER A 146 -5.67 -21.14 -13.67
C SER A 146 -6.87 -20.78 -14.56
N SER A 147 -6.95 -21.38 -15.75
CA SER A 147 -8.15 -21.27 -16.59
C SER A 147 -9.40 -21.83 -15.92
N ALA A 148 -9.26 -22.74 -14.95
CA ALA A 148 -10.37 -23.29 -14.18
C ALA A 148 -10.92 -22.28 -13.16
N GLY A 149 -10.09 -21.39 -12.62
CA GLY A 149 -10.51 -20.33 -11.70
C GLY A 149 -11.11 -19.09 -12.38
N ARG A 150 -10.97 -18.95 -13.71
CA ARG A 150 -11.54 -17.82 -14.48
C ARG A 150 -13.03 -17.97 -14.84
N ASN A 151 -13.58 -19.18 -14.71
CA ASN A 151 -14.94 -19.52 -15.15
C ASN A 151 -15.87 -19.93 -13.99
N GLY A 152 -15.44 -19.82 -12.74
CA GLY A 152 -16.23 -20.05 -11.53
C GLY A 152 -16.52 -18.75 -10.81
#